data_AF-A0A176J9X0-F1
#
_entry.id   AF-A0A176J9X0-F1
#
_cell.length_a   1.000
_cell.length_b   1.000
_cell.length_c   1.000
_cell.angle_alpha   90.00
_cell.angle_beta   90.00
_cell.angle_gamma   90.00
#
_symmetry.space_group_name_H-M   'P 1'
#
loop_
_entity.id
_entity.type
_entity.pdbx_description
1 polymer ?
#
loop_
_entity_poly.entity_id
_entity_poly.type
_entity_poly.pdbx_seq_one_letter_code
_entity_poly.pdbx_strand_id
1 'polypeptide(L)'
;MKDFSNYHDVYRRRVSRNYSPQEQNQISKEMLRMQQYQYDAMYKVKYDEFIGRLSTYFHKHLPYQECTSKIEHQSFRKVSGAGYISGFMKRHSKNIVRKYLLDNDGIWYEVDRAENPSLGFPVTDETLEAFAVDIKHDYQYNKGNDIND
;
A
#
# COMPACT_ATOMS: atom_id res chain seq x y z
N MET A 1 -25.04 -0.46 -4.14
CA MET A 1 -23.93 0.43 -3.74
C MET A 1 -24.49 1.85 -3.66
N LYS A 2 -24.38 2.51 -2.50
CA LYS A 2 -24.81 3.91 -2.37
C LYS A 2 -23.66 4.81 -2.81
N ASP A 3 -23.96 5.69 -3.74
CA ASP A 3 -23.03 6.64 -4.38
C ASP A 3 -22.59 7.70 -3.35
N PHE A 4 -21.37 7.59 -2.83
CA PHE A 4 -20.82 8.51 -1.82
C PHE A 4 -20.34 9.84 -2.41
N SER A 5 -20.30 9.98 -3.75
CA SER A 5 -19.94 11.23 -4.44
C SER A 5 -20.89 12.38 -4.07
N ASN A 6 -22.16 12.08 -3.78
CA ASN A 6 -23.20 13.08 -3.53
C ASN A 6 -23.17 13.66 -2.10
N TYR A 7 -22.56 12.98 -1.13
CA TYR A 7 -22.50 13.48 0.26
C TYR A 7 -21.57 14.69 0.39
N HIS A 8 -20.47 14.68 -0.37
CA HIS A 8 -19.47 15.75 -0.30
C HIS A 8 -19.98 17.07 -0.90
N ASP A 9 -20.74 16.98 -2.00
CA ASP A 9 -21.32 18.13 -2.70
C ASP A 9 -22.53 18.73 -1.99
N VAL A 10 -23.41 17.90 -1.42
CA VAL A 10 -24.59 18.37 -0.67
C VAL A 10 -24.17 19.09 0.61
N TYR A 11 -23.11 18.64 1.29
CA TYR A 11 -22.61 19.29 2.51
C TYR A 11 -21.85 20.59 2.21
N ARG A 12 -21.00 20.63 1.17
CA ARG A 12 -20.33 21.89 0.73
C ARG A 12 -21.34 23.01 0.49
N ARG A 13 -22.46 22.70 -0.17
CA ARG A 13 -23.53 23.68 -0.46
C ARG A 13 -24.26 24.17 0.79
N ARG A 14 -24.39 23.34 1.85
CA ARG A 14 -25.00 23.75 3.13
C ARG A 14 -24.05 24.54 4.03
N VAL A 15 -22.78 24.17 4.08
CA VAL A 15 -21.76 24.85 4.89
C VAL A 15 -21.43 26.24 4.32
N SER A 16 -21.54 26.43 3.01
CA SER A 16 -21.30 27.74 2.36
C SER A 16 -22.24 28.86 2.78
N ARG A 17 -23.44 28.59 3.32
CA ARG A 17 -24.46 29.63 3.55
C ARG A 17 -24.51 30.19 4.97
N ASN A 18 -23.91 29.52 5.97
CA ASN A 18 -24.10 29.85 7.39
C ASN A 18 -22.80 29.99 8.23
N TYR A 19 -21.62 29.85 7.62
CA TYR A 19 -20.35 29.87 8.36
C TYR A 19 -19.41 30.93 7.81
N SER A 20 -18.72 31.64 8.70
CA SER A 20 -17.63 32.54 8.35
C SER A 20 -16.47 31.78 7.69
N PRO A 21 -15.59 32.43 6.92
CA PRO A 21 -14.43 31.79 6.29
C PRO A 21 -13.51 31.06 7.29
N GLN A 22 -13.46 31.50 8.55
CA GLN A 22 -12.67 30.87 9.61
C GLN A 22 -13.29 29.54 10.07
N GLU A 23 -14.60 29.52 10.26
CA GLU A 23 -15.36 28.31 10.61
C GLU A 23 -15.34 27.29 9.46
N GLN A 24 -15.47 27.76 8.21
CA GLN A 24 -15.33 26.90 7.03
C GLN A 24 -13.95 26.23 6.96
N ASN A 25 -12.89 26.97 7.28
CA ASN A 25 -11.53 26.43 7.34
C ASN A 25 -11.34 25.39 8.46
N GLN A 26 -11.94 25.60 9.62
CA GLN A 26 -11.87 24.64 10.74
C GLN A 26 -12.63 23.35 10.40
N ILE A 27 -13.85 23.46 9.87
CA ILE A 27 -14.65 22.31 9.43
C ILE A 27 -13.92 21.50 8.36
N SER A 28 -13.31 22.17 7.37
CA SER A 28 -12.53 21.50 6.32
C SER A 28 -11.35 20.71 6.88
N LYS A 29 -10.60 21.27 7.84
CA LYS A 29 -9.48 20.58 8.49
C LYS A 29 -9.94 19.38 9.32
N GLU A 30 -11.05 19.51 10.03
CA GLU A 30 -11.62 18.42 10.83
C GLU A 30 -12.12 17.27 9.96
N MET A 31 -12.78 17.59 8.84
CA MET A 31 -13.19 16.60 7.85
C MET A 31 -12.00 15.84 7.25
N LEU A 32 -10.92 16.55 6.89
CA LEU A 32 -9.69 15.92 6.39
C LEU A 32 -9.08 14.98 7.44
N ARG A 33 -9.07 15.38 8.72
CA ARG A 33 -8.61 14.52 9.82
C ARG A 33 -9.46 13.26 9.96
N MET A 34 -10.78 13.37 9.85
CA MET A 34 -11.67 12.20 9.91
C MET A 34 -11.45 11.24 8.73
N GLN A 35 -11.29 11.77 7.52
CA GLN A 35 -10.97 10.97 6.34
C GLN A 35 -9.63 10.24 6.50
N GLN A 36 -8.60 10.93 7.00
CA GLN A 36 -7.31 10.32 7.28
C GLN A 36 -7.43 9.21 8.33
N TYR A 37 -8.19 9.44 9.41
CA TYR A 37 -8.38 8.47 10.47
C TYR A 37 -9.08 7.19 9.96
N GLN A 38 -10.13 7.35 9.15
CA GLN A 38 -10.83 6.22 8.52
C GLN A 38 -9.92 5.43 7.59
N TYR A 39 -9.12 6.13 6.77
CA TYR A 39 -8.15 5.52 5.88
C TYR A 39 -7.06 4.76 6.65
N ASP A 40 -6.47 5.36 7.69
CA ASP A 40 -5.45 4.71 8.52
C ASP A 40 -5.99 3.47 9.24
N ALA A 41 -7.25 3.51 9.71
CA ALA A 41 -7.91 2.35 10.33
C ALA A 41 -8.11 1.21 9.32
N MET A 42 -8.57 1.52 8.10
CA MET A 42 -8.68 0.57 7.00
C MET A 42 -7.32 -0.02 6.64
N TYR A 43 -6.30 0.84 6.50
CA TYR A 43 -4.94 0.43 6.18
C TYR A 43 -4.42 -0.59 7.19
N LYS A 44 -4.60 -0.33 8.49
CA LYS A 44 -4.14 -1.26 9.53
C LYS A 44 -4.76 -2.65 9.39
N VAL A 45 -6.07 -2.74 9.20
CA VAL A 45 -6.78 -4.02 9.04
C VAL A 45 -6.32 -4.73 7.76
N LYS A 46 -6.26 -4.00 6.64
CA LYS A 46 -5.88 -4.54 5.34
C LYS A 46 -4.40 -4.93 5.24
N TYR A 47 -3.55 -4.27 6.01
CA TYR A 47 -2.13 -4.56 6.09
C TYR A 47 -1.88 -5.93 6.72
N ASP A 48 -2.51 -6.21 7.87
CA ASP A 48 -2.32 -7.49 8.57
C ASP A 48 -2.81 -8.67 7.70
N GLU A 49 -3.95 -8.49 7.02
CA GLU A 49 -4.49 -9.46 6.04
C GLU A 49 -3.48 -9.71 4.90
N PHE A 50 -2.94 -8.65 4.32
CA PHE A 50 -1.98 -8.74 3.22
C PHE A 50 -0.69 -9.44 3.64
N ILE A 51 -0.10 -9.02 4.76
CA ILE A 51 1.17 -9.57 5.24
C ILE A 51 1.03 -11.05 5.59
N GLY A 52 -0.12 -11.45 6.16
CA GLY A 52 -0.45 -12.85 6.38
C GLY A 52 -0.41 -13.65 5.08
N ARG A 53 -1.13 -13.19 4.04
CA ARG A 53 -1.14 -13.85 2.72
C ARG A 53 0.27 -13.92 2.11
N LEU A 54 0.99 -12.80 2.04
CA LEU A 54 2.34 -12.74 1.50
C LEU A 54 3.28 -13.71 2.24
N SER A 55 3.18 -13.77 3.57
CA SER A 55 3.94 -14.71 4.38
C SER A 55 3.63 -16.16 4.02
N THR A 56 2.36 -16.52 3.80
CA THR A 56 1.97 -17.86 3.34
C THR A 56 2.62 -18.22 1.99
N TYR A 57 2.64 -17.28 1.03
CA TYR A 57 3.33 -17.50 -0.25
C TYR A 57 4.83 -17.71 -0.07
N PHE A 58 5.48 -16.89 0.76
CA PHE A 58 6.89 -17.07 1.06
C PHE A 58 7.18 -18.42 1.69
N HIS A 59 6.41 -18.86 2.69
CA HIS A 59 6.61 -20.17 3.30
C HIS A 59 6.37 -21.34 2.34
N LYS A 60 5.42 -21.19 1.40
CA LYS A 60 5.08 -22.24 0.43
C LYS A 60 6.09 -22.34 -0.72
N HIS A 61 6.58 -21.21 -1.22
CA HIS A 61 7.36 -21.14 -2.45
C HIS A 61 8.86 -20.88 -2.23
N LEU A 62 9.27 -20.34 -1.08
CA LEU A 62 10.67 -20.11 -0.74
C LEU A 62 11.20 -21.24 0.16
N PRO A 63 12.15 -22.06 -0.34
CA PRO A 63 12.59 -23.28 0.35
C PRO A 63 13.46 -23.06 1.59
N TYR A 64 13.86 -21.83 1.93
CA TYR A 64 14.85 -21.57 2.99
C TYR A 64 14.48 -20.36 3.85
N GLN A 65 14.58 -20.53 5.17
CA GLN A 65 14.40 -19.46 6.15
C GLN A 65 15.40 -18.30 5.93
N GLU A 66 16.60 -18.62 5.43
CA GLU A 66 17.64 -17.65 5.03
C GLU A 66 17.23 -16.71 3.90
N CYS A 67 16.32 -17.16 3.03
CA CYS A 67 15.86 -16.36 1.89
C CYS A 67 14.85 -15.31 2.38
N THR A 68 13.96 -15.70 3.29
CA THR A 68 12.99 -14.80 3.88
C THR A 68 13.58 -13.80 4.87
N SER A 69 14.68 -14.16 5.57
CA SER A 69 15.32 -13.26 6.55
C SER A 69 16.03 -12.06 5.92
N LYS A 70 16.37 -12.14 4.63
CA LYS A 70 16.96 -11.04 3.86
C LYS A 70 15.92 -10.05 3.31
N ILE A 71 14.63 -10.33 3.46
CA ILE A 71 13.57 -9.46 2.93
C ILE A 71 13.36 -8.29 3.89
N GLU A 72 13.85 -7.12 3.48
CA GLU A 72 13.62 -5.86 4.17
C GLU A 72 12.17 -5.38 3.96
N HIS A 73 11.64 -4.70 4.96
CA HIS A 73 10.32 -4.11 4.94
C HIS A 73 10.38 -2.65 5.35
N GLN A 74 9.76 -1.77 4.56
CA GLN A 74 9.67 -0.35 4.87
C GLN A 74 8.28 0.18 4.54
N SER A 75 7.56 0.63 5.56
CA SER A 75 6.29 1.35 5.40
C SER A 75 6.51 2.79 5.00
N PHE A 76 5.58 3.37 4.25
CA PHE A 76 5.58 4.79 3.92
C PHE A 76 4.15 5.33 3.88
N ARG A 77 4.03 6.65 4.07
CA ARG A 77 2.76 7.39 4.02
C ARG A 77 2.96 8.71 3.28
N LYS A 78 1.97 9.11 2.49
CA LYS A 78 2.01 10.31 1.67
C LYS A 78 0.64 10.95 1.56
N VAL A 79 0.62 12.28 1.51
CA VAL A 79 -0.56 13.04 1.10
C VAL A 79 -0.37 13.41 -0.37
N SER A 80 -1.28 12.97 -1.24
CA SER A 80 -1.30 13.30 -2.67
C SER A 80 -2.52 14.15 -2.99
N GLY A 81 -2.56 14.75 -4.20
CA GLY A 81 -3.76 15.46 -4.67
C GLY A 81 -5.02 14.59 -4.76
N ALA A 82 -4.87 13.26 -4.76
CA ALA A 82 -5.96 12.29 -4.77
C ALA A 82 -6.34 11.77 -3.36
N GLY A 83 -5.69 12.26 -2.30
CA GLY A 83 -5.94 11.87 -0.91
C GLY A 83 -4.73 11.26 -0.20
N TYR A 84 -5.01 10.59 0.92
CA TYR A 84 -4.02 9.90 1.75
C TYR A 84 -3.65 8.56 1.11
N ILE A 85 -2.36 8.30 0.99
CA ILE A 85 -1.83 7.05 0.45
C ILE A 85 -0.86 6.48 1.48
N SER A 86 -1.14 5.26 1.92
CA SER A 86 -0.28 4.45 2.76
C SER A 86 0.10 3.19 2.01
N GLY A 87 1.33 2.75 2.23
CA GLY A 87 1.87 1.60 1.54
C GLY A 87 3.14 1.09 2.22
N PHE A 88 3.75 0.10 1.59
CA PHE A 88 5.03 -0.42 2.03
C PHE A 88 5.81 -0.99 0.86
N MET A 89 7.10 -1.16 1.05
CA MET A 89 7.96 -1.89 0.12
C MET A 89 8.55 -3.12 0.78
N LYS A 90 8.81 -4.12 -0.06
CA LYS A 90 9.58 -5.31 0.26
C LYS A 90 10.79 -5.35 -0.66
N ARG A 91 11.98 -5.52 -0.10
CA ARG A 91 13.24 -5.56 -0.83
C ARG A 91 14.02 -6.80 -0.43
N HIS A 92 14.35 -7.66 -1.38
CA HIS A 92 15.24 -8.80 -1.15
C HIS A 92 16.69 -8.46 -1.55
N SER A 93 16.86 -7.73 -2.64
CA SER A 93 18.16 -7.27 -3.13
C SER A 93 18.02 -5.90 -3.82
N LYS A 94 19.11 -5.34 -4.33
CA LYS A 94 19.05 -4.05 -5.06
C LYS A 94 18.11 -4.11 -6.27
N ASN A 95 17.99 -5.28 -6.90
CA ASN A 95 17.24 -5.49 -8.13
C ASN A 95 15.83 -6.06 -7.89
N ILE A 96 15.56 -6.58 -6.70
CA ILE A 96 14.29 -7.22 -6.36
C ILE A 96 13.58 -6.39 -5.29
N VAL A 97 12.73 -5.48 -5.76
CA VAL A 97 11.93 -4.55 -4.95
C VAL A 97 10.49 -4.57 -5.46
N ARG A 98 9.52 -4.76 -4.56
CA ARG A 98 8.10 -4.57 -4.84
C ARG A 98 7.53 -3.53 -3.89
N LYS A 99 6.71 -2.61 -4.41
CA LYS A 99 6.02 -1.59 -3.61
C LYS A 99 4.52 -1.82 -3.71
N TYR A 100 3.84 -1.73 -2.58
CA TYR A 100 2.41 -1.96 -2.47
C TYR A 100 1.73 -0.73 -1.88
N LEU A 101 0.64 -0.29 -2.51
CA LEU A 101 -0.18 0.84 -2.09
C LEU A 101 -1.60 0.37 -1.85
N LEU A 102 -2.23 0.90 -0.81
CA LEU A 102 -3.67 0.73 -0.60
C LEU A 102 -4.40 1.94 -1.19
N ASP A 103 -5.39 1.71 -2.04
CA ASP A 103 -6.26 2.79 -2.50
C ASP A 103 -7.34 3.15 -1.46
N ASN A 104 -8.20 4.11 -1.80
CA ASN A 104 -9.28 4.56 -0.92
C ASN A 104 -10.43 3.55 -0.78
N ASP A 105 -10.50 2.56 -1.68
CA ASP A 105 -11.52 1.49 -1.68
C ASP A 105 -11.04 0.23 -0.94
N GLY A 106 -9.81 0.25 -0.42
CA GLY A 106 -9.22 -0.86 0.33
C GLY A 106 -8.64 -1.97 -0.56
N ILE A 107 -8.34 -1.65 -1.82
CA ILE A 107 -7.71 -2.54 -2.79
C ILE A 107 -6.20 -2.25 -2.81
N TRP A 108 -5.42 -3.33 -2.76
CA TRP A 108 -3.97 -3.25 -2.84
C TRP A 108 -3.51 -3.24 -4.30
N TYR A 109 -2.54 -2.38 -4.60
CA TYR A 109 -1.89 -2.27 -5.89
C TYR A 109 -0.39 -2.41 -5.74
N GLU A 110 0.24 -3.19 -6.63
CA GLU A 110 1.67 -3.18 -6.81
C GLU A 110 2.08 -2.07 -7.78
N VAL A 111 3.09 -1.30 -7.42
CA VAL A 111 3.58 -0.16 -8.20
C VAL A 111 5.09 -0.24 -8.44
N ASP A 112 5.50 0.07 -9.65
CA ASP A 112 6.90 -0.07 -10.05
C ASP A 112 7.74 1.18 -9.64
N ARG A 113 7.25 2.38 -10.00
CA ARG A 113 7.98 3.65 -9.75
C ARG A 113 7.14 4.76 -9.15
N ALA A 114 5.93 4.96 -9.67
CA ALA A 114 5.04 6.01 -9.20
C ALA A 114 4.29 5.53 -7.95
N GLU A 115 4.34 6.31 -6.87
CA GLU A 115 3.50 6.12 -5.67
C GLU A 115 2.05 6.55 -5.97
N ASN A 116 1.48 6.01 -7.04
CA ASN A 116 0.12 6.29 -7.49
C ASN A 116 -0.59 4.95 -7.79
N PRO A 117 -1.62 4.57 -6.99
CA PRO A 117 -2.36 3.32 -7.21
C PRO A 117 -2.96 3.20 -8.60
N SER A 118 -3.36 4.31 -9.23
CA SER A 118 -3.97 4.31 -10.57
C SER A 118 -2.99 3.89 -11.69
N LEU A 119 -1.70 3.83 -11.39
CA LEU A 119 -0.65 3.37 -12.31
C LEU A 119 -0.10 1.99 -11.90
N GLY A 120 -0.69 1.37 -10.88
CA GLY A 120 -0.31 0.06 -10.38
C GLY A 120 -1.16 -1.06 -10.95
N PHE A 121 -0.75 -2.29 -10.63
CA PHE A 121 -1.51 -3.51 -10.90
C PHE A 121 -2.19 -3.96 -9.62
N PRO A 122 -3.50 -4.31 -9.64
CA PRO A 122 -4.14 -4.91 -8.48
C PRO A 122 -3.37 -6.12 -7.99
N VAL A 123 -3.19 -6.25 -6.67
CA VAL A 123 -2.48 -7.39 -6.09
C VAL A 123 -3.38 -8.60 -6.10
N THR A 124 -2.98 -9.59 -6.89
CA THR A 124 -3.61 -10.92 -6.96
C THR A 124 -2.67 -11.97 -6.38
N ASP A 125 -3.17 -13.21 -6.28
CA ASP A 125 -2.34 -14.36 -5.90
C ASP A 125 -1.16 -14.56 -6.87
N GLU A 126 -1.36 -14.29 -8.16
CA GLU A 126 -0.31 -14.33 -9.18
C GLU A 126 0.76 -13.26 -8.94
N THR A 127 0.37 -12.05 -8.51
CA THR A 127 1.32 -10.98 -8.14
C THR A 127 2.20 -11.40 -6.97
N LEU A 128 1.61 -12.03 -5.94
CA LEU A 128 2.35 -12.51 -4.77
C LEU A 128 3.27 -13.68 -5.12
N GLU A 129 2.80 -14.61 -5.95
CA GLU A 129 3.59 -15.75 -6.43
C GLU A 129 4.77 -15.29 -7.30
N ALA A 130 4.56 -14.34 -8.21
CA ALA A 130 5.62 -13.78 -9.04
C ALA A 130 6.75 -13.19 -8.19
N PHE A 131 6.42 -12.49 -7.10
CA PHE A 131 7.45 -11.97 -6.20
C PHE A 131 8.24 -13.09 -5.51
N ALA A 132 7.60 -14.16 -5.06
CA ALA A 132 8.30 -15.31 -4.50
C ALA A 132 9.21 -16.00 -5.53
N VAL A 133 8.78 -16.11 -6.78
CA VAL A 133 9.58 -16.65 -7.88
C VAL A 133 10.83 -15.81 -8.14
N ASP A 134 10.69 -14.49 -8.20
CA ASP A 134 11.81 -13.55 -8.38
C ASP A 134 12.86 -13.71 -7.28
N ILE A 135 12.41 -13.75 -6.02
CA ILE A 135 13.28 -13.95 -4.86
C ILE A 135 14.01 -15.28 -4.96
N LYS A 136 13.29 -16.36 -5.29
CA LYS A 136 13.88 -17.71 -5.44
C LYS A 136 14.94 -17.71 -6.53
N HIS A 137 14.67 -17.08 -7.67
CA HIS A 137 15.60 -17.00 -8.80
C HIS A 137 16.84 -16.18 -8.44
N ASP A 138 16.67 -15.00 -7.84
CA ASP A 138 17.76 -14.14 -7.38
C ASP A 138 18.66 -14.87 -6.36
N TYR A 139 18.06 -15.58 -5.39
CA TYR A 139 18.81 -16.36 -4.43
C TYR A 139 19.56 -17.53 -5.08
N GLN A 140 18.93 -18.31 -5.97
CA GLN A 140 19.59 -19.43 -6.65
C GLN A 140 20.77 -18.98 -7.52
N TYR A 141 20.63 -17.85 -8.21
CA TYR A 141 21.68 -17.29 -9.05
C TYR A 141 22.86 -16.75 -8.24
N ASN A 142 22.59 -16.04 -7.14
CA ASN A 142 23.64 -15.43 -6.31
C ASN A 142 24.30 -16.42 -5.34
N LYS A 143 23.62 -17.50 -4.93
CA LYS A 143 24.22 -18.56 -4.08
C LYS A 143 25.41 -19.26 -4.75
N GLY A 144 25.52 -19.18 -6.08
CA GLY A 144 26.68 -19.68 -6.83
C GLY A 144 27.93 -18.78 -6.78
N ASN A 145 27.81 -17.53 -6.31
CA ASN A 145 28.91 -16.58 -6.24
C ASN A 145 29.56 -16.49 -4.84
N ASP A 146 28.89 -16.99 -3.79
CA ASP A 146 29.41 -17.00 -2.41
C ASP A 146 30.46 -18.11 -2.16
N ILE A 147 30.93 -18.82 -3.20
CA ILE A 147 31.96 -19.89 -3.09
C ILE A 147 33.39 -19.35 -3.32
N ASN A 148 33.56 -18.06 -3.67
CA ASN A 148 34.86 -17.49 -4.03
C ASN A 148 35.32 -16.27 -3.19
N ASP A 149 34.72 -15.99 -2.04
CA ASP A 149 35.26 -15.02 -1.06
C ASP A 149 35.70 -15.71 0.24
#